data_AF-A0A9E4L8R8-F1
#
_entry.id   AF-A0A9E4L8R8-F1
#
_cell.length_a   1.000
_cell.length_b   1.000
_cell.length_c   1.000
_cell.angle_alpha   90.00
_cell.angle_beta   90.00
_cell.angle_gamma   90.00
#
_symmetry.space_group_name_H-M   'P 1'
#
loop_
_entity.id
_entity.type
_entity.pdbx_description
1 polymer ?
#
loop_
_entity_poly.entity_id
_entity_poly.type
_entity_poly.pdbx_seq_one_letter_code
_entity_poly.pdbx_strand_id
1 'polypeptide(L)' 'MTSQERHRVILAALPGNRFEALKGDRKGQYSIRINDQWRFCFEWPDESPGPVRVEIVDYH' A
#
# COMPACT_ATOMS: atom_id res chain seq x y z
N MET A 1 11.78 5.77 -15.92
CA MET A 1 10.80 5.12 -15.02
C MET A 1 11.32 3.75 -14.66
N THR A 2 11.54 3.49 -13.39
CA THR A 2 12.07 2.21 -12.90
C THR A 2 10.98 1.13 -13.05
N SER A 3 11.36 -0.15 -13.11
CA SER A 3 10.41 -1.27 -13.19
C SER A 3 9.40 -1.26 -12.02
N GLN A 4 9.81 -0.76 -10.86
CA GLN A 4 9.00 -0.72 -9.64
C GLN A 4 7.86 0.30 -9.68
N GLU A 5 8.06 1.46 -10.32
CA GLU A 5 7.00 2.49 -10.46
C GLU A 5 5.77 1.95 -11.22
N ARG A 6 5.99 1.02 -12.16
CA ARG A 6 4.90 0.40 -12.93
C ARG A 6 3.96 -0.43 -12.06
N HIS A 7 4.47 -1.12 -11.04
CA HIS A 7 3.64 -1.96 -10.17
C HIS A 7 2.75 -1.15 -9.24
N ARG A 8 3.26 -0.02 -8.69
CA ARG A 8 2.44 0.90 -7.88
C ARG A 8 1.30 1.51 -8.70
N VAL A 9 1.58 1.88 -9.96
CA VAL A 9 0.55 2.41 -10.87
C VAL A 9 -0.57 1.40 -11.11
N ILE A 10 -0.27 0.11 -11.27
CA ILE A 10 -1.29 -0.94 -11.43
C ILE A 10 -2.19 -1.03 -10.19
N LEU A 11 -1.61 -1.01 -8.98
CA LEU A 11 -2.39 -1.08 -7.75
C LEU A 11 -3.28 0.14 -7.54
N ALA A 12 -2.81 1.34 -7.93
CA ALA A 12 -3.60 2.57 -7.88
C ALA A 12 -4.68 2.62 -8.97
N ALA A 13 -4.45 1.99 -10.13
CA ALA A 13 -5.39 1.99 -11.25
C ALA A 13 -6.60 1.06 -11.04
N LEU A 14 -6.49 0.07 -10.16
CA LEU A 14 -7.59 -0.83 -9.82
C LEU A 14 -8.54 -0.15 -8.83
N PRO A 15 -9.78 0.21 -9.24
CA PRO A 15 -10.69 1.01 -8.41
C PRO A 15 -11.10 0.31 -7.11
N GLY A 16 -11.05 -1.04 -7.08
CA GLY A 16 -11.36 -1.83 -5.88
C GLY A 16 -10.28 -1.76 -4.78
N ASN A 17 -9.03 -1.46 -5.13
CA ASN A 17 -7.93 -1.53 -4.16
C ASN A 17 -7.92 -0.36 -3.18
N ARG A 18 -8.47 0.80 -3.58
CA ARG A 18 -8.45 2.04 -2.79
C ARG A 18 -7.05 2.28 -2.19
N PHE A 19 -6.04 2.19 -3.06
CA PHE A 19 -4.64 2.29 -2.69
C PHE A 19 -4.33 3.71 -2.18
N GLU A 20 -3.90 3.81 -0.93
CA GLU A 20 -3.72 5.08 -0.22
C GLU A 20 -2.34 5.15 0.44
N ALA A 21 -1.60 6.24 0.23
CA ALA A 21 -0.39 6.53 1.00
C ALA A 21 -0.77 7.06 2.39
N LEU A 22 -0.26 6.43 3.44
CA LEU A 22 -0.54 6.81 4.83
C LEU A 22 0.27 8.05 5.23
N LYS A 23 -0.27 8.79 6.21
CA LYS A 23 0.27 10.07 6.72
C LYS A 23 0.50 9.99 8.23
N GLY A 24 1.13 11.02 8.80
CA GLY A 24 1.44 11.08 10.23
C GLY A 24 2.49 10.05 10.63
N ASP A 25 2.26 9.34 11.73
CA ASP A 25 3.20 8.35 12.29
C ASP A 25 3.47 7.17 11.35
N ARG A 26 2.58 6.93 10.37
CA ARG A 26 2.71 5.89 9.36
C ARG A 26 3.18 6.42 8.00
N LYS A 27 3.79 7.61 7.96
CA LYS A 27 4.34 8.17 6.72
C LYS A 27 5.35 7.21 6.08
N GLY A 28 5.21 6.95 4.79
CA GLY A 28 6.04 5.99 4.05
C GLY A 28 5.41 4.60 3.92
N GLN A 29 4.31 4.35 4.63
CA GLN A 29 3.47 3.19 4.41
C GLN A 29 2.36 3.48 3.40
N TYR A 30 1.87 2.41 2.79
CA TYR A 30 0.73 2.37 1.90
C TYR A 30 -0.32 1.44 2.48
N SER A 31 -1.58 1.66 2.11
CA SER A 31 -2.68 0.78 2.45
C SER A 31 -3.52 0.38 1.25
N ILE A 32 -4.06 -0.84 1.31
CA ILE A 32 -5.08 -1.37 0.39
C ILE A 32 -6.27 -1.81 1.23
N ARG A 33 -7.47 -1.39 0.83
CA ARG A 33 -8.69 -1.73 1.55
C ARG A 33 -9.17 -3.13 1.16
N ILE A 34 -9.36 -3.99 2.16
CA ILE A 34 -9.94 -5.32 1.96
C ILE A 34 -11.47 -5.22 2.02
N ASN A 35 -11.98 -4.61 3.09
CA ASN A 35 -13.39 -4.30 3.28
C ASN A 35 -13.53 -3.08 4.22
N ASP A 36 -14.71 -2.85 4.78
CA ASP A 36 -14.93 -1.69 5.65
C ASP A 36 -14.15 -1.74 6.97
N GLN A 37 -13.76 -2.93 7.42
CA GLN A 37 -13.06 -3.17 8.70
C GLN A 37 -11.55 -3.36 8.51
N TRP A 38 -11.13 -4.04 7.46
CA TRP A 38 -9.76 -4.53 7.32
C TRP A 38 -8.97 -3.81 6.23
N ARG A 39 -7.70 -3.52 6.53
CA ARG A 39 -6.73 -2.94 5.59
C ARG A 39 -5.43 -3.72 5.60
N PHE A 40 -4.85 -3.94 4.42
CA PHE A 40 -3.43 -4.25 4.32
C PHE A 40 -2.63 -2.95 4.46
N CYS A 41 -1.67 -2.92 5.36
CA CYS A 41 -0.67 -1.85 5.47
C CYS A 41 0.70 -2.43 5.14
N PHE A 42 1.51 -1.72 4.38
CA PHE A 42 2.85 -2.18 4.02
C PHE A 42 3.73 -1.00 3.63
N GLU A 43 5.02 -1.23 3.58
CA GLU A 43 5.98 -0.29 3.04
C GLU A 43 6.47 -0.71 1.68
N TRP A 44 6.92 0.25 0.89
CA TRP A 44 7.55 -0.04 -0.39
C TRP A 44 8.77 0.85 -0.57
N PRO A 45 9.93 0.48 -0.01
CA PRO A 45 11.18 1.17 -0.29
C PRO A 45 11.55 1.06 -1.77
N ASP A 46 12.15 2.09 -2.35
CA ASP A 46 12.50 2.12 -3.78
C ASP A 46 13.63 1.13 -4.14
N GLU A 47 14.38 0.66 -3.15
CA GLU A 47 15.41 -0.37 -3.27
C GLU A 47 14.87 -1.80 -3.01
N SER A 48 13.60 -1.93 -2.63
CA SER A 48 12.97 -3.23 -2.42
C SER A 48 12.31 -3.75 -3.70
N PRO A 49 12.46 -5.05 -4.05
CA PRO A 49 11.78 -5.62 -5.22
C PRO A 49 10.25 -5.63 -5.08
N GLY A 50 9.70 -5.38 -3.89
CA GLY A 50 8.27 -5.38 -3.63
C GLY A 50 7.88 -4.81 -2.26
N PRO A 51 6.60 -4.92 -1.88
CA PRO A 51 6.14 -4.48 -0.57
C PRO A 51 6.77 -5.31 0.56
N VAL A 52 7.12 -4.65 1.65
CA VAL A 52 7.73 -5.23 2.86
C VAL A 52 6.96 -4.78 4.09
N ARG A 53 7.20 -5.44 5.23
CA ARG A 53 6.51 -5.14 6.51
C ARG A 53 4.99 -5.11 6.33
N VAL A 54 4.47 -6.16 5.66
CA VAL A 54 3.05 -6.29 5.33
C VAL A 54 2.28 -6.74 6.57
N GLU A 55 1.26 -5.98 6.93
CA GLU A 55 0.41 -6.20 8.09
C GLU A 55 -1.07 -6.11 7.69
N ILE A 56 -1.93 -6.87 8.38
CA ILE A 56 -3.39 -6.71 8.32
C ILE A 56 -3.80 -5.95 9.57
N VAL A 57 -4.48 -4.82 9.40
CA VAL A 57 -4.90 -3.95 10.49
C VAL A 57 -6.42 -3.88 10.52
N ASP A 58 -6.99 -4.08 11.71
CA ASP A 58 -8.38 -3.77 12.00
C ASP A 58 -8.51 -2.27 12.28
N TYR A 59 -9.44 -1.60 11.61
CA TYR A 59 -9.72 -0.17 11.77
C TYR A 59 -11.00 0.11 12.58
N HIS A 60 -11.53 -0.86 13.33
CA HIS A 60 -12.63 -0.66 14.30
C HIS A 60 -12.16 -0.45 15.74
#